data_AF-W1QE14-F1
#
_entry.id   AF-W1QE14-F1
#
_cell.length_a   1.000
_cell.length_b   1.000
_cell.length_c   1.000
_cell.angle_alpha   90.00
_cell.angle_beta   90.00
_cell.angle_gamma   90.00
#
_symmetry.space_group_name_H-M   'P 1'
#
loop_
_entity.id
_entity.type
_entity.pdbx_description
1 polymer ?
#
loop_
_entity_poly.entity_id
_entity_poly.type
_entity_poly.pdbx_seq_one_letter_code
_entity_poly.pdbx_strand_id
1 'polypeptide(L)'
;MSLGFDFKVVLLTEDGDKNEDGSINATEMQEYVLKGIDSMEKMNEWFDRFDEQVAYPNEGNIKYDVGSDGMVVVIVKTQEVRSQVEDFITQTNNTNRSNV
;
A
#
# COMPACT_ATOMS: atom_id res chain seq x y z
N MET A 1 2.42 -13.81 19.32
CA MET A 1 1.14 -13.34 19.87
C MET A 1 0.39 -12.77 18.69
N SER A 2 -0.61 -13.47 18.15
CA SER A 2 -1.31 -12.98 16.95
C SER A 2 -2.14 -11.78 17.37
N LEU A 3 -1.71 -10.60 16.95
CA LEU A 3 -2.46 -9.39 17.06
C LEU A 3 -3.73 -9.60 16.22
N GLY A 4 -4.92 -9.54 16.82
CA GLY A 4 -6.20 -9.84 16.15
C GLY A 4 -6.63 -8.78 15.13
N PHE A 5 -5.67 -8.17 14.44
CA PHE A 5 -5.85 -7.11 13.47
C PHE A 5 -5.05 -7.45 12.22
N ASP A 6 -5.76 -7.54 11.09
CA ASP A 6 -5.14 -7.68 9.78
C ASP A 6 -4.57 -6.32 9.35
N PHE A 7 -3.32 -6.32 8.88
CA PHE A 7 -2.71 -5.13 8.30
C PHE A 7 -3.38 -4.79 6.97
N LYS A 8 -3.57 -3.48 6.74
CA LYS A 8 -4.35 -2.98 5.60
C LYS A 8 -3.56 -1.96 4.81
N VAL A 9 -3.74 -1.97 3.50
CA VAL A 9 -3.25 -0.94 2.59
C VAL A 9 -4.44 -0.20 1.99
N VAL A 10 -4.47 1.11 2.19
CA VAL A 10 -5.42 2.01 1.55
C VAL A 10 -4.71 2.68 0.39
N LEU A 11 -5.12 2.34 -0.83
CA LEU A 11 -4.60 2.90 -2.07
C LEU A 11 -5.52 4.01 -2.57
N LEU A 12 -4.97 5.22 -2.70
CA LEU A 12 -5.65 6.39 -3.21
C LEU A 12 -4.98 6.85 -4.51
N THR A 13 -5.78 7.16 -5.53
CA THR A 13 -5.28 7.86 -6.73
C THR A 13 -5.52 9.37 -6.55
N GLU A 14 -4.45 10.16 -6.43
CA GLU A 14 -4.50 11.62 -6.38
C GLU A 14 -5.00 12.14 -7.73
N ASP A 15 -6.07 12.93 -7.73
CA ASP A 15 -6.43 13.77 -8.86
C ASP A 15 -5.68 15.09 -8.77
N GLY A 16 -5.34 15.70 -9.91
CA GLY A 16 -4.55 16.93 -9.96
C GLY A 16 -5.20 18.12 -9.24
N ASP A 17 -6.47 18.01 -8.85
CA ASP A 17 -7.25 19.02 -8.15
C ASP A 17 -7.09 18.88 -6.62
N LYS A 18 -6.25 19.73 -6.00
CA LYS A 18 -6.22 19.82 -4.53
C LYS A 18 -7.35 20.72 -4.06
N ASN A 19 -8.14 20.27 -3.09
CA ASN A 19 -9.15 21.13 -2.49
C ASN A 19 -8.50 22.37 -1.85
N GLU A 20 -9.22 23.50 -1.82
CA GLU A 20 -8.77 24.76 -1.18
C GLU A 20 -8.46 24.61 0.33
N ASP A 21 -8.96 23.55 0.96
CA ASP A 21 -8.71 23.17 2.37
C ASP A 21 -7.41 22.33 2.56
N GLY A 22 -6.74 21.92 1.48
CA GLY A 22 -5.54 21.09 1.53
C GLY A 22 -5.81 19.59 1.61
N SER A 23 -7.08 19.17 1.59
CA SER A 23 -7.45 17.77 1.40
C SER A 23 -7.20 17.31 -0.04
N ILE A 24 -6.65 16.11 -0.18
CA ILE A 24 -6.41 15.42 -1.45
C ILE A 24 -7.75 14.99 -2.06
N ASN A 25 -8.10 15.45 -3.27
CA ASN A 25 -9.16 14.79 -4.03
C ASN A 25 -8.62 13.46 -4.54
N ALA A 26 -9.01 12.39 -3.86
CA ALA A 26 -8.81 11.06 -4.39
C ALA A 26 -9.94 10.77 -5.39
N THR A 27 -9.59 10.50 -6.66
CA THR A 27 -10.59 10.04 -7.65
C THR A 27 -11.01 8.60 -7.37
N GLU A 28 -10.13 7.81 -6.77
CA GLU A 28 -10.36 6.39 -6.56
C GLU A 28 -9.65 5.92 -5.28
N MET A 29 -10.40 5.27 -4.39
CA MET A 29 -9.91 4.71 -3.13
C MET A 29 -10.21 3.21 -3.09
N GLN A 30 -9.22 2.40 -2.75
CA GLN A 30 -9.37 0.95 -2.60
C GLN A 30 -8.62 0.44 -1.37
N GLU A 31 -9.29 -0.40 -0.58
CA GLU A 31 -8.71 -1.04 0.60
C GLU A 31 -8.29 -2.47 0.26
N TYR A 32 -7.09 -2.83 0.70
CA TYR A 32 -6.52 -4.16 0.57
C TYR A 32 -6.13 -4.71 1.93
N VAL A 33 -6.45 -5.99 2.17
CA VAL A 33 -6.00 -6.72 3.35
C VAL A 33 -4.77 -7.54 2.98
N LEU A 34 -3.70 -7.38 3.77
CA LEU A 34 -2.45 -8.10 3.59
C LEU A 34 -2.53 -9.44 4.30
N LYS A 35 -2.65 -10.52 3.52
CA LYS A 35 -2.76 -11.89 4.06
C LYS A 35 -1.38 -12.45 4.40
N GLY A 36 -1.23 -12.93 5.63
CA GLY A 36 0.00 -13.58 6.12
C GLY A 36 1.06 -12.61 6.68
N ILE A 37 0.74 -11.32 6.74
CA ILE A 37 1.45 -10.34 7.56
C ILE A 37 0.69 -10.25 8.87
N ASP A 38 1.28 -10.76 9.95
CA ASP A 38 0.66 -10.86 11.28
C ASP A 38 1.49 -10.15 12.37
N SER A 39 2.62 -9.55 11.99
CA SER A 39 3.61 -8.95 12.88
C SER A 39 4.23 -7.72 12.24
N MET A 40 4.61 -6.72 13.05
CA MET A 40 5.28 -5.49 12.56
C MET A 40 6.61 -5.78 11.86
N GLU A 41 7.35 -6.82 12.27
CA GLU A 41 8.59 -7.24 11.60
C GLU A 41 8.33 -7.62 10.14
N LYS A 42 7.32 -8.47 9.89
CA LYS A 42 6.91 -8.87 8.53
C LYS A 42 6.38 -7.68 7.73
N MET A 43 5.69 -6.76 8.40
CA MET A 43 5.26 -5.51 7.77
C MET A 43 6.47 -4.67 7.33
N ASN A 44 7.48 -4.51 8.18
CA ASN A 44 8.70 -3.80 7.81
C ASN A 44 9.40 -4.46 6.63
N GLU A 45 9.58 -5.79 6.64
CA GLU A 45 10.17 -6.52 5.51
C GLU A 45 9.35 -6.35 4.22
N TRP A 46 8.02 -6.37 4.33
CA TRP A 46 7.14 -6.10 3.20
C TRP A 46 7.30 -4.67 2.68
N PHE A 47 7.42 -3.70 3.58
CA PHE A 47 7.64 -2.30 3.25
C PHE A 47 9.00 -2.04 2.61
N ASP A 48 10.08 -2.63 3.10
CA ASP A 48 11.40 -2.52 2.47
C ASP A 48 11.34 -3.02 1.02
N ARG A 49 10.65 -4.14 0.79
CA ARG A 49 10.47 -4.69 -0.56
C ARG A 49 9.55 -3.84 -1.44
N PHE A 50 8.52 -3.23 -0.85
CA PHE A 50 7.63 -2.30 -1.53
C PHE A 50 8.38 -1.03 -1.94
N ASP A 51 9.20 -0.50 -1.05
CA ASP A 51 9.99 0.69 -1.30
C ASP A 51 10.99 0.44 -2.45
N GLU A 52 11.76 -0.64 -2.38
CA GLU A 52 12.75 -0.97 -3.39
C GLU A 52 12.13 -1.24 -4.78
N GLN A 53 11.00 -1.98 -4.84
CA GLN A 53 10.43 -2.46 -6.11
C GLN A 53 9.37 -1.54 -6.71
N VAL A 54 8.68 -0.74 -5.89
CA VAL A 54 7.56 0.10 -6.34
C VAL A 54 7.82 1.56 -6.05
N ALA A 55 8.20 1.92 -4.82
CA ALA A 55 8.31 3.33 -4.49
C ALA A 55 9.52 4.01 -5.14
N TYR A 56 10.70 3.41 -5.03
CA TYR A 56 11.96 3.89 -5.58
C TYR A 56 11.92 4.09 -7.11
N PRO A 57 11.44 3.13 -7.94
CA PRO A 57 11.34 3.37 -9.38
C PRO A 57 10.28 4.41 -9.76
N ASN A 58 9.30 4.65 -8.89
CA ASN A 58 8.22 5.62 -9.11
C ASN A 58 8.38 6.89 -8.24
N GLU A 59 9.60 7.20 -7.81
CA GLU A 59 9.91 8.32 -6.92
C GLU A 59 9.29 9.62 -7.47
N GLY A 60 8.45 10.29 -6.66
CA GLY A 60 7.73 11.51 -7.03
C GLY A 60 6.33 11.29 -7.64
N ASN A 61 5.97 10.08 -8.05
CA ASN A 61 4.61 9.71 -8.47
C ASN A 61 3.84 8.88 -7.44
N ILE A 62 4.51 8.53 -6.35
CA ILE A 62 3.96 7.81 -5.22
C ILE A 62 4.33 8.51 -3.92
N LYS A 63 3.41 8.48 -2.97
CA LYS A 63 3.62 8.85 -1.57
C LYS A 63 3.02 7.74 -0.73
N TYR A 64 3.62 7.43 0.41
CA TYR A 64 3.07 6.46 1.32
C TYR A 64 3.35 6.86 2.75
N ASP A 65 2.49 6.39 3.66
CA ASP A 65 2.61 6.62 5.10
C ASP A 65 2.21 5.35 5.85
N VAL A 66 2.91 5.07 6.95
CA VAL A 66 2.69 3.89 7.78
C VAL A 66 2.15 4.34 9.13
N GLY A 67 0.84 4.15 9.33
CA GLY A 67 0.20 4.38 10.60
C GLY A 67 0.66 3.37 11.65
N SER A 68 0.85 3.83 12.89
CA SER A 68 1.24 2.98 14.03
C SER A 68 0.20 1.90 14.37
N ASP A 69 -1.03 2.06 13.88
CA ASP A 69 -2.13 1.09 14.00
C ASP A 69 -2.08 -0.05 12.96
N GLY A 70 -1.03 -0.11 12.12
CA GLY A 70 -0.90 -1.15 11.10
C GLY A 70 -1.70 -0.85 9.82
N MET A 71 -2.04 0.42 9.60
CA MET A 71 -2.64 0.90 8.37
C MET A 71 -1.59 1.57 7.51
N VAL A 72 -1.49 1.13 6.27
CA VAL A 72 -0.62 1.71 5.25
C VAL A 72 -1.47 2.57 4.34
N VAL A 73 -1.10 3.83 4.16
CA VAL A 73 -1.75 4.71 3.19
C VAL A 73 -0.79 4.89 2.02
N VAL A 74 -1.23 4.58 0.81
CA VAL A 74 -0.47 4.78 -0.43
C VAL A 74 -1.25 5.71 -1.33
N ILE A 75 -0.63 6.78 -1.78
CA ILE A 75 -1.19 7.77 -2.68
C ILE A 75 -0.37 7.75 -3.97
N VAL A 76 -1.02 7.50 -5.09
CA VAL A 76 -0.40 7.43 -6.41
C VAL A 76 -0.94 8.51 -7.33
N LYS A 77 -0.10 9.05 -8.22
CA LYS A 77 -0.51 10.09 -9.18
C LYS A 77 -0.99 9.53 -10.51
N THR A 78 -0.61 8.30 -10.86
CA THR A 78 -0.95 7.69 -12.15
C THR A 78 -1.54 6.30 -11.96
N GLN A 79 -2.41 5.92 -12.89
CA GLN A 79 -3.01 4.58 -12.94
C GLN A 79 -1.97 3.48 -13.20
N GLU A 80 -0.83 3.81 -13.83
CA GLU A 80 0.27 2.87 -14.03
C GLU A 80 0.92 2.48 -12.68
N VAL A 81 1.24 3.47 -11.84
CA VAL A 81 1.80 3.22 -10.51
C VAL A 81 0.77 2.51 -9.64
N ARG A 82 -0.52 2.88 -9.75
CA ARG A 82 -1.61 2.17 -9.09
C ARG A 82 -1.56 0.68 -9.41
N SER A 83 -1.57 0.33 -10.69
CA SER A 83 -1.55 -1.06 -11.13
C SER A 83 -0.33 -1.83 -10.60
N GLN A 84 0.85 -1.19 -10.52
CA GLN A 84 2.04 -1.80 -9.91
C GLN A 84 1.85 -2.09 -8.42
N VAL A 85 1.24 -1.17 -7.66
CA VAL A 85 0.93 -1.38 -6.24
C VAL A 85 -0.07 -2.53 -6.07
N GLU A 86 -1.11 -2.58 -6.90
CA GLU A 86 -2.13 -3.64 -6.87
C GLU A 86 -1.53 -5.02 -7.18
N ASP A 87 -0.63 -5.11 -8.16
CA ASP A 87 0.09 -6.34 -8.50
C ASP A 87 0.98 -6.78 -7.33
N PHE A 88 1.72 -5.86 -6.72
CA PHE A 88 2.59 -6.15 -5.57
C PHE A 88 1.81 -6.71 -4.37
N ILE A 89 0.67 -6.10 -4.02
CA ILE A 89 -0.21 -6.57 -2.95
C ILE A 89 -0.78 -7.95 -3.30
N THR A 90 -1.21 -8.14 -4.55
CA THR A 90 -1.76 -9.41 -5.03
C THR A 90 -0.71 -10.53 -4.99
N GLN A 91 0.53 -10.23 -5.38
CA GLN A 91 1.66 -11.17 -5.29
C GLN A 91 1.97 -11.56 -3.85
N THR A 92 1.94 -10.60 -2.93
CA THR A 92 2.09 -10.84 -1.48
C THR A 92 1.03 -11.82 -0.99
N ASN A 93 -0.24 -11.57 -1.36
CA ASN A 93 -1.37 -12.41 -0.97
C ASN A 93 -1.34 -13.81 -1.59
N ASN A 94 -0.82 -13.94 -2.82
CA ASN A 94 -0.70 -15.22 -3.52
C ASN A 94 0.52 -16.05 -3.09
N THR A 95 1.61 -15.42 -2.65
CA THR A 95 2.83 -16.11 -2.19
C THR A 95 2.52 -17.07 -1.03
N ASN A 96 1.57 -16.74 -0.17
CA ASN A 96 1.10 -17.60 0.91
C ASN A 96 0.26 -18.82 0.46
N ARG A 97 0.01 -19.00 -0.84
CA ARG A 97 -0.80 -20.11 -1.38
C ARG A 97 0.01 -21.26 -1.96
N SER A 98 1.34 -21.16 -2.04
CA SER A 98 2.19 -22.14 -2.75
C SER A 98 2.82 -23.21 -1.85
N ASN A 99 2.31 -23.41 -0.63
CA ASN A 99 2.84 -24.41 0.30
C ASN A 99 1.76 -25.35 0.86
N VAL A 100 0.82 -25.76 0.01
CA VAL A 100 -0.13 -26.87 0.28
C VAL A 100 0.10 -28.04 -0.66
#